data_AF-A0A965Y5M2-F1
#
_entry.id   AF-A0A965Y5M2-F1
#
_cell.length_a   1.000
_cell.length_b   1.000
_cell.length_c   1.000
_cell.angle_alpha   90.00
_cell.angle_beta   90.00
_cell.angle_gamma   90.00
#
_symmetry.space_group_name_H-M   'P 1'
#
loop_
_entity.id
_entity.type
_entity.pdbx_description
1 polymer ?
#
loop_
_entity_poly.entity_id
_entity_poly.type
_entity_poly.pdbx_seq_one_letter_code
_entity_poly.pdbx_strand_id
1 'polypeptide(L)'
;MTVEWPEPRRIETVGVIFESGLWRCIALVPGNSDCRRLPPELPKAFTLELKIDGSWRTIREEKDNFRRFVRIPAGVAAEGYRLRLTESHGAQEMGVHALFL
;
A
#
# COMPACT_ATOMS: atom_id res chain seq x y z
N MET A 1 -2.43 -9.40 -2.46
CA MET A 1 -1.26 -10.07 -1.87
C MET A 1 -1.62 -10.57 -0.48
N THR A 2 -1.31 -11.82 -0.16
CA THR A 2 -1.55 -12.43 1.15
C THR A 2 -0.27 -13.11 1.60
N VAL A 3 0.14 -12.86 2.83
CA VAL A 3 1.27 -13.53 3.47
C VAL A 3 0.86 -13.97 4.85
N GLU A 4 1.19 -15.20 5.19
CA GLU A 4 0.99 -15.78 6.51
C GLU A 4 2.35 -16.25 7.06
N TRP A 5 2.52 -16.12 8.36
CA TRP A 5 3.71 -16.56 9.08
C TRP A 5 3.39 -17.80 9.90
N PRO A 6 4.38 -18.69 10.11
CA PRO A 6 4.19 -19.87 10.96
C PRO A 6 3.96 -19.49 12.44
N GLU A 7 4.48 -18.34 12.88
CA GLU A 7 4.34 -17.82 14.24
C GLU A 7 3.88 -16.36 14.22
N PRO A 8 3.06 -15.93 15.20
CA PRO A 8 2.65 -14.53 15.32
C PRO A 8 3.84 -13.58 15.47
N ARG A 9 3.77 -12.44 14.79
CA ARG A 9 4.78 -11.37 14.87
C ARG A 9 4.18 -10.13 15.50
N ARG A 10 4.95 -9.46 16.36
CA ARG A 10 4.57 -8.14 16.89
C ARG A 10 4.71 -7.10 15.79
N ILE A 11 3.61 -6.46 15.40
CA ILE A 11 3.55 -5.44 14.36
C ILE A 11 3.18 -4.11 15.00
N GLU A 12 4.10 -3.15 14.99
CA GLU A 12 3.85 -1.81 15.51
C GLU A 12 3.28 -0.89 14.43
N THR A 13 3.76 -0.99 13.19
CA THR A 13 3.29 -0.17 12.09
C THR A 13 3.43 -0.92 10.78
N VAL A 14 2.38 -0.89 9.95
CA VAL A 14 2.48 -1.34 8.56
C VAL A 14 2.82 -0.16 7.65
N GLY A 15 3.93 -0.26 6.93
CA GLY A 15 4.32 0.68 5.89
C GLY A 15 4.09 0.09 4.50
N VAL A 16 3.43 0.85 3.62
CA VAL A 16 3.22 0.46 2.22
C VAL A 16 3.70 1.58 1.30
N ILE A 17 4.62 1.24 0.40
CA ILE A 17 5.07 2.10 -0.70
C ILE A 17 4.39 1.58 -1.96
N PHE A 18 3.39 2.31 -2.43
CA PHE A 18 2.69 1.96 -3.65
C PHE A 18 3.52 2.26 -4.90
N GLU A 19 3.23 1.53 -5.96
CA GLU A 19 3.67 1.91 -7.30
C GLU A 19 3.03 3.27 -7.64
N SER A 20 3.80 4.16 -8.25
CA SER A 20 3.31 5.48 -8.65
C SER A 20 4.12 6.02 -9.84
N GLY A 21 4.46 5.14 -10.78
CA GLY A 21 5.39 5.42 -11.87
C GLY A 21 6.86 5.48 -11.44
N LEU A 22 7.28 4.76 -10.39
CA LEU A 22 8.67 4.73 -9.93
C LEU A 22 9.63 4.25 -11.02
N TRP A 23 9.19 3.27 -11.83
CA TRP A 23 9.94 2.75 -12.97
C TRP A 23 10.21 3.80 -14.06
N ARG A 24 9.46 4.91 -14.10
CA ARG A 24 9.68 6.01 -15.05
C ARG A 24 10.86 6.91 -14.67
N CYS A 25 11.41 6.73 -13.46
CA CYS A 25 12.51 7.55 -12.95
C CYS A 25 12.26 9.05 -13.08
N ILE A 26 11.03 9.49 -12.79
CA ILE A 26 10.62 10.90 -12.93
C ILE A 26 11.50 11.77 -12.03
N ALA A 27 12.30 12.64 -12.65
CA ALA A 27 13.14 13.60 -11.97
C ALA A 27 12.36 14.90 -11.71
N LEU A 28 12.54 15.46 -10.50
CA LEU A 28 11.99 16.77 -10.15
C LEU A 28 12.85 17.87 -10.78
N VAL A 29 12.50 18.22 -12.02
CA VAL A 29 13.17 19.29 -12.78
C VAL A 29 12.15 20.32 -13.27
N PRO A 30 12.52 21.61 -13.38
CA PRO A 30 11.62 22.65 -13.88
C PRO A 30 11.05 22.27 -15.27
N GLY A 31 9.75 22.45 -15.44
CA GLY A 31 9.06 22.19 -16.72
C GLY A 31 8.62 20.74 -16.94
N ASN A 32 8.99 19.79 -16.07
CA ASN A 32 8.49 18.42 -16.17
C ASN A 32 6.98 18.35 -15.84
N SER A 33 6.16 17.97 -16.83
CA SER A 33 4.70 17.87 -16.67
C SER A 33 4.27 16.73 -15.75
N ASP A 34 5.09 15.67 -15.63
CA ASP A 34 4.75 14.51 -14.81
C ASP A 34 4.74 14.86 -13.32
N CYS A 35 5.53 15.86 -12.91
CA CYS A 35 5.55 16.38 -11.55
C CYS A 35 4.25 17.10 -11.15
N ARG A 36 3.34 17.39 -12.10
CA ARG A 36 2.08 18.10 -11.88
C ARG A 36 0.85 17.20 -11.89
N ARG A 37 1.02 15.89 -12.11
CA ARG A 37 -0.08 14.95 -12.26
C ARG A 37 0.04 13.83 -11.24
N LEU A 38 -1.11 13.31 -10.80
CA LEU A 38 -1.12 12.05 -10.08
C LEU A 38 -0.71 10.93 -11.02
N PRO A 39 0.21 10.05 -10.61
CA PRO A 39 0.55 8.87 -11.40
C PRO A 39 -0.69 7.98 -11.59
N PRO A 40 -1.07 7.62 -12.82
CA PRO A 40 -2.28 6.84 -13.06
C PRO A 40 -2.19 5.41 -12.46
N GLU A 41 -0.98 4.88 -12.27
CA GLU A 41 -0.71 3.59 -11.62
C GLU A 41 -0.84 3.62 -10.11
N LEU A 42 -0.95 4.81 -9.49
CA LEU A 42 -1.10 4.92 -8.05
C LEU A 42 -2.43 4.27 -7.64
N PRO A 43 -2.42 3.31 -6.69
CA PRO A 43 -3.64 2.77 -6.11
C PRO A 43 -4.42 3.89 -5.43
N LYS A 44 -5.66 4.08 -5.88
CA LYS A 44 -6.65 5.00 -5.32
C LYS A 44 -7.41 4.33 -4.18
N ALA A 45 -7.82 3.08 -4.35
CA ALA A 45 -8.57 2.34 -3.33
C ALA A 45 -7.84 1.05 -2.94
N PHE A 46 -7.74 0.80 -1.63
CA PHE A 46 -7.13 -0.40 -1.08
C PHE A 46 -7.70 -0.79 0.29
N THR A 47 -7.55 -2.07 0.63
CA THR A 47 -7.84 -2.61 1.96
C THR A 47 -6.62 -3.36 2.48
N LEU A 48 -6.21 -3.04 3.70
CA LEU A 48 -5.19 -3.76 4.44
C LEU A 48 -5.83 -4.44 5.65
N GLU A 49 -5.58 -5.74 5.77
CA GLU A 49 -5.98 -6.57 6.90
C GLU A 49 -4.76 -7.22 7.54
N LEU A 50 -4.87 -7.48 8.83
CA LEU A 50 -3.99 -8.36 9.57
C LEU A 50 -4.76 -9.60 10.03
N LYS A 51 -4.09 -10.74 10.08
CA LYS A 51 -4.65 -11.95 10.69
C LYS A 51 -4.35 -11.90 12.19
N ILE A 52 -5.40 -11.78 13.01
CA ILE A 52 -5.31 -11.62 14.47
C ILE A 52 -6.21 -12.68 15.09
N ASP A 53 -5.63 -13.54 15.92
CA ASP A 53 -6.31 -14.69 16.55
C ASP A 53 -7.01 -15.57 15.51
N GLY A 54 -6.27 -15.99 14.48
CA GLY A 54 -6.81 -16.81 13.38
C GLY A 54 -7.74 -16.09 12.39
N SER A 55 -8.13 -14.84 12.64
CA SER A 55 -9.16 -14.12 11.87
C SER A 55 -8.61 -12.91 11.14
N TRP A 56 -9.00 -12.71 9.88
CA TRP A 56 -8.64 -11.50 9.12
C TRP A 56 -9.45 -10.29 9.62
N ARG A 57 -8.75 -9.25 10.09
CA ARG A 57 -9.35 -7.99 10.54
C ARG A 57 -8.83 -6.83 9.71
N THR A 58 -9.74 -6.00 9.21
CA THR A 58 -9.39 -4.77 8.48
C THR A 58 -8.76 -3.76 9.42
N ILE A 59 -7.52 -3.34 9.12
CA ILE A 59 -6.83 -2.28 9.85
C ILE A 59 -6.82 -0.95 9.07
N ARG A 60 -7.02 -1.01 7.75
CA ARG A 60 -7.21 0.18 6.91
C ARG A 60 -8.09 -0.14 5.71
N GLU A 61 -9.08 0.70 5.51
CA GLU A 61 -9.78 0.85 4.23
C GLU A 61 -9.52 2.28 3.75
N GLU A 62 -9.14 2.41 2.48
CA GLU A 62 -8.90 3.68 1.81
C GLU A 62 -9.61 3.67 0.46
N LYS A 63 -10.27 4.77 0.13
CA LYS A 63 -11.09 4.92 -1.08
C LYS A 63 -10.57 6.00 -2.01
N ASP A 64 -9.69 6.87 -1.51
CA ASP A 64 -9.19 8.01 -2.28
C ASP A 64 -7.75 8.38 -1.88
N ASN A 65 -6.82 7.44 -2.10
CA ASN A 65 -5.43 7.60 -1.78
C ASN A 65 -4.69 8.46 -2.81
N PHE A 66 -4.03 9.51 -2.35
CA PHE A 66 -3.13 10.35 -3.16
C PHE A 66 -1.67 10.22 -2.74
N ARG A 67 -1.35 9.28 -1.83
CA ARG A 67 -0.03 9.14 -1.22
C ARG A 67 0.65 7.90 -1.75
N ARG A 68 1.89 8.05 -2.22
CA ARG A 68 2.77 6.91 -2.52
C ARG A 68 3.06 6.09 -1.25
N PHE A 69 3.36 6.77 -0.15
CA PHE A 69 3.74 6.13 1.10
C PHE A 69 2.64 6.29 2.15
N VAL A 70 2.16 5.16 2.68
CA VAL A 70 1.17 5.10 3.75
C VAL A 70 1.76 4.35 4.94
N ARG A 71 1.54 4.89 6.14
CA ARG A 71 1.91 4.29 7.43
C ARG A 71 0.66 4.08 8.27
N ILE A 72 0.44 2.87 8.76
CA ILE A 72 -0.74 2.49 9.52
C ILE A 72 -0.27 1.91 10.86
N PRO A 73 -0.45 2.64 11.98
CA PRO A 73 -0.21 2.10 13.31
C PRO A 73 -1.08 0.86 13.55
N ALA A 74 -0.50 -0.20 14.11
CA ALA A 74 -1.20 -1.46 14.37
C ALA A 74 -1.13 -1.84 15.86
N GLY A 75 0.07 -1.95 16.43
CA GLY A 75 0.27 -2.23 17.86
C GLY A 75 -0.23 -3.61 18.32
N VAL A 76 -0.23 -4.61 17.44
CA VAL A 76 -0.83 -5.94 17.67
C VAL A 76 0.14 -7.07 17.32
N ALA A 77 -0.09 -8.26 17.87
CA ALA A 77 0.50 -9.48 17.33
C ALA A 77 -0.38 -9.99 16.18
N ALA A 78 0.24 -10.32 15.04
CA ALA A 78 -0.47 -10.80 13.86
C ALA A 78 0.22 -12.02 13.25
N GLU A 79 -0.58 -12.91 12.67
CA GLU A 79 -0.16 -14.14 11.99
C GLU A 79 0.05 -13.95 10.49
N GLY A 80 -0.30 -12.78 9.96
CA GLY A 80 -0.17 -12.48 8.54
C GLY A 80 -0.76 -11.14 8.17
N TYR A 81 -0.59 -10.76 6.91
CA TYR A 81 -1.22 -9.59 6.32
C TYR A 81 -1.86 -9.92 4.97
N ARG A 82 -2.88 -9.13 4.63
CA ARG A 82 -3.54 -9.21 3.34
C ARG A 82 -3.79 -7.80 2.82
N LEU A 83 -3.24 -7.50 1.66
CA LEU A 83 -3.42 -6.23 0.96
C LEU A 83 -4.18 -6.48 -0.34
N ARG A 84 -5.29 -5.77 -0.52
CA ARG A 84 -6.08 -5.73 -1.76
C ARG A 84 -6.04 -4.33 -2.33
N LEU A 85 -5.70 -4.21 -3.60
CA LEU A 85 -5.83 -2.98 -4.37
C LEU A 85 -7.06 -3.15 -5.27
N THR A 86 -7.95 -2.17 -5.31
CA THR A 86 -9.24 -2.30 -6.01
C THR A 86 -9.46 -1.26 -7.09
N GLU A 87 -8.82 -0.09 -7.00
CA GLU A 87 -8.94 0.98 -8.00
C GLU A 87 -7.62 1.75 -8.10
N SER A 88 -7.25 2.17 -9.31
CA SER A 88 -6.12 3.05 -9.60
C SER A 88 -6.61 4.45 -9.99
N HIS A 89 -5.70 5.41 -10.18
CA HIS A 89 -6.02 6.75 -10.71
C HIS A 89 -6.16 6.83 -12.23
N GLY A 90 -6.19 5.69 -12.93
CA GLY A 90 -6.46 5.66 -14.38
C GLY A 90 -5.62 4.67 -15.19
N ALA A 91 -4.73 3.90 -14.56
CA ALA A 91 -4.01 2.82 -15.23
C ALA A 91 -4.73 1.47 -15.07
N GLN A 92 -4.59 0.60 -16.06
CA GLN A 92 -5.11 -0.77 -15.99
C GLN A 92 -4.36 -1.62 -14.94
N GLU A 93 -3.07 -1.32 -14.73
CA GLU A 93 -2.23 -2.00 -13.75
C GLU A 93 -1.83 -1.05 -12.63
N MET A 94 -1.74 -1.61 -11.42
CA MET A 94 -1.31 -0.92 -10.22
C MET A 94 -0.62 -1.92 -9.28
N GLY A 95 0.17 -1.43 -8.36
CA GLY A 95 0.98 -2.31 -7.54
C GLY A 95 1.56 -1.68 -6.30
N VAL A 96 2.47 -2.43 -5.69
CA VAL A 96 3.20 -2.08 -4.49
C VAL A 96 4.67 -2.27 -4.80
N HIS A 97 5.47 -1.27 -4.48
CA HIS A 97 6.91 -1.36 -4.58
C HIS A 97 7.51 -2.06 -3.35
N ALA A 98 7.01 -1.74 -2.16
CA ALA A 98 7.43 -2.38 -0.93
C ALA A 98 6.33 -2.37 0.15
N LEU A 99 6.33 -3.39 0.99
CA LEU A 99 5.55 -3.47 2.22
C LEU A 99 6.47 -3.92 3.35
N PHE A 100 6.43 -3.23 4.48
CA PHE A 100 7.24 -3.51 5.67
C PHE A 100 6.42 -3.38 6.95
N LEU A 101 6.86 -4.06 8.00
CA LEU A 101 6.10 -4.40 9.19
C LEU A 101 6.95 -4.25 10.45
#